data_AF-A0AA95GY54-F1
#
_entry.id   AF-A0AA95GY54-F1
#
_cell.length_a   1.000
_cell.length_b   1.000
_cell.length_c   1.000
_cell.angle_alpha   90.00
_cell.angle_beta   90.00
_cell.angle_gamma   90.00
#
_symmetry.space_group_name_H-M   'P 1'
#
loop_
_entity.id
_entity.type
_entity.pdbx_description
1 polymer ?
#
loop_
_entity_poly.entity_id
_entity_poly.type
_entity_poly.pdbx_seq_one_letter_code
_entity_poly.pdbx_strand_id
1 'polypeptide(L)'
;MASEDTTPNSARREITVRRAPKFVPFMILGAVVGAIVAAIIAYGRQADPAFDAGTVFGFFLIVCAGGGVILFSILALILDRISVKRSQRAVVEPVPDSVPDEGPENDDVR
;
A
#
# COMPACT_ATOMS: atom_id res chain seq x y z
N MET A 1 42.82 -38.79 -0.45
CA MET A 1 42.30 -38.00 0.70
C MET A 1 42.29 -36.55 0.23
N ALA A 2 41.29 -36.08 -0.50
CA ALA A 2 39.85 -35.95 -0.18
C ALA A 2 39.63 -35.09 1.06
N SER A 3 39.45 -33.79 0.83
CA SER A 3 38.55 -32.93 1.60
C SER A 3 38.17 -31.81 0.65
N GLU A 4 36.99 -32.00 0.06
CA GLU A 4 36.32 -31.06 -0.82
C GLU A 4 36.09 -29.72 -0.13
N ASP A 5 36.48 -28.68 -0.86
CA ASP A 5 36.01 -27.31 -0.70
C ASP A 5 34.48 -27.29 -0.85
N THR A 6 33.74 -27.15 0.25
CA THR A 6 32.33 -26.77 0.21
C THR A 6 32.00 -25.99 1.47
N THR A 7 32.45 -24.73 1.52
CA THR A 7 31.75 -23.72 2.31
C THR A 7 30.41 -23.50 1.58
N PRO A 8 29.24 -23.81 2.16
CA PRO A 8 27.99 -23.43 1.52
C PRO A 8 27.94 -21.90 1.61
N ASN A 9 28.36 -21.24 0.53
CA ASN A 9 28.13 -19.82 0.33
C ASN A 9 26.61 -19.65 0.25
N SER A 10 25.99 -19.46 1.40
CA SER A 10 24.57 -19.19 1.55
C SER A 10 24.32 -17.88 0.82
N ALA A 11 23.98 -17.99 -0.46
CA ALA A 11 23.59 -16.87 -1.29
C ALA A 11 22.39 -16.19 -0.62
N ARG A 12 22.69 -15.17 0.18
CA ARG A 12 21.74 -14.24 0.79
C ARG A 12 20.98 -13.60 -0.35
N ARG A 13 19.84 -14.20 -0.69
CA ARG A 13 19.00 -13.72 -1.78
C ARG A 13 18.20 -12.53 -1.24
N GLU A 14 18.72 -11.34 -1.48
CA GLU A 14 18.02 -10.08 -1.18
C GLU A 14 16.77 -9.99 -2.06
N ILE A 15 15.63 -10.38 -1.48
CA ILE A 15 14.33 -10.21 -2.11
C ILE A 15 13.86 -8.79 -1.78
N THR A 16 14.04 -7.86 -2.71
CA THR A 16 13.42 -6.53 -2.64
C THR A 16 11.90 -6.69 -2.72
N VAL A 17 11.24 -6.70 -1.57
CA VAL A 17 9.78 -6.63 -1.50
C VAL A 17 9.37 -5.20 -1.80
N ARG A 18 8.89 -4.95 -3.02
CA ARG A 18 8.23 -3.69 -3.37
C ARG A 18 6.83 -3.73 -2.74
N ARG A 19 6.58 -2.95 -1.68
CA ARG A 19 5.21 -2.75 -1.19
C ARG A 19 4.37 -2.15 -2.32
N ALA A 20 3.27 -2.80 -2.69
CA ALA A 20 2.33 -2.26 -3.65
C ALA A 20 1.68 -1.00 -3.06
N PRO A 21 1.59 0.08 -3.84
CA PRO A 21 1.08 1.34 -3.33
C PRO A 21 -0.45 1.31 -3.15
N LYS A 22 -0.94 1.81 -2.01
CA LYS A 22 -2.35 1.66 -1.60
C LYS A 22 -3.22 2.84 -2.05
N PHE A 23 -3.44 2.99 -3.35
CA PHE A 23 -4.25 4.10 -3.90
C PHE A 23 -5.76 3.87 -3.89
N VAL A 24 -6.21 2.60 -3.82
CA VAL A 24 -7.63 2.21 -3.85
C VAL A 24 -8.52 2.95 -2.83
N PRO A 25 -8.18 3.05 -1.53
CA PRO A 25 -9.05 3.74 -0.57
C PRO A 25 -9.22 5.23 -0.87
N PHE A 26 -8.20 5.90 -1.38
CA PHE A 26 -8.30 7.31 -1.77
C PHE A 26 -9.14 7.51 -3.01
N MET A 27 -9.04 6.59 -3.98
CA MET A 27 -9.89 6.59 -5.16
C MET A 27 -11.37 6.47 -4.77
N ILE A 28 -11.70 5.55 -3.87
CA ILE A 28 -13.06 5.38 -3.33
C ILE A 28 -13.52 6.66 -2.63
N LEU A 29 -12.67 7.24 -1.77
CA LEU A 29 -12.98 8.50 -1.08
C LEU A 29 -13.28 9.63 -2.08
N GLY A 30 -12.45 9.79 -3.12
CA GLY A 30 -12.67 10.78 -4.17
C GLY A 30 -13.96 10.56 -4.95
N ALA A 31 -14.30 9.30 -5.27
CA ALA A 31 -15.55 8.96 -5.93
C ALA A 31 -16.78 9.31 -5.05
N VAL A 32 -16.73 8.97 -3.75
CA VAL A 32 -17.80 9.26 -2.80
C VAL A 32 -17.99 10.77 -2.62
N VAL A 33 -16.90 11.52 -2.42
CA VAL A 33 -16.95 12.99 -2.33
C VAL A 33 -17.51 13.60 -3.62
N GLY A 34 -17.06 13.12 -4.79
CA GLY A 34 -17.57 13.57 -6.08
C GLY A 34 -19.07 13.28 -6.26
N ALA A 35 -19.55 12.11 -5.83
CA ALA A 35 -20.96 11.76 -5.88
C ALA A 35 -21.82 12.64 -4.96
N ILE A 36 -21.33 12.98 -3.77
CA ILE A 36 -22.00 13.92 -2.86
C ILE A 36 -22.13 15.30 -3.52
N VAL A 37 -21.05 15.81 -4.12
CA VAL A 37 -21.07 17.10 -4.84
C VAL A 37 -22.08 17.07 -6.00
N ALA A 38 -22.12 15.99 -6.78
CA ALA A 38 -23.09 15.83 -7.86
C ALA A 38 -24.54 15.81 -7.34
N ALA A 39 -24.80 15.14 -6.22
CA ALA A 39 -26.12 15.12 -5.59
C ALA A 39 -26.54 16.53 -5.13
N ILE A 40 -25.63 17.29 -4.51
CA ILE A 40 -25.90 18.67 -4.09
C ILE A 40 -26.23 19.54 -5.32
N ILE A 41 -25.50 19.41 -6.42
CA ILE A 41 -25.77 20.16 -7.66
C ILE A 41 -27.14 19.79 -8.24
N ALA A 42 -27.45 18.50 -8.28
CA ALA A 42 -28.68 18.02 -8.92
C ALA A 42 -29.94 18.33 -8.12
N TYR A 43 -29.88 18.20 -6.79
CA TYR A 43 -31.04 18.29 -5.90
C TYR A 43 -31.09 19.57 -5.05
N GLY A 44 -30.03 20.39 -5.06
CA GLY A 44 -29.97 21.65 -4.30
C GLY A 44 -30.67 22.84 -4.98
N ARG A 45 -31.16 22.67 -6.21
CA ARG A 45 -31.89 23.69 -6.98
C ARG A 45 -33.41 23.45 -6.95
N GLN A 46 -34.20 24.51 -7.11
CA GLN A 46 -35.64 24.34 -7.39
C GLN A 46 -35.85 23.48 -8.65
N ALA A 47 -36.89 22.67 -8.63
CA ALA A 47 -37.27 21.83 -9.77
C ALA A 47 -37.50 22.71 -11.01
N ASP A 48 -36.67 22.51 -12.02
CA ASP A 48 -36.77 23.19 -13.30
C ASP A 48 -37.51 22.25 -14.28
N PRO A 49 -38.65 22.65 -14.86
CA PRO A 49 -39.37 21.82 -15.82
C PRO A 49 -38.57 21.51 -17.08
N ALA A 50 -37.53 22.29 -17.41
CA ALA A 50 -36.68 22.04 -18.57
C ALA A 50 -35.62 20.94 -18.33
N PHE A 51 -35.25 20.66 -17.08
CA PHE A 51 -34.15 19.74 -16.76
C PHE A 51 -34.48 18.80 -15.60
N ASP A 52 -34.74 17.55 -15.95
CA ASP A 52 -34.90 16.46 -15.00
C ASP A 52 -33.67 16.33 -14.06
N ALA A 53 -33.95 16.20 -12.77
CA ALA A 53 -32.92 16.12 -11.74
C ALA A 53 -32.08 14.85 -11.87
N GLY A 54 -32.67 13.73 -12.31
CA GLY A 54 -31.95 12.48 -12.52
C GLY A 54 -30.91 12.59 -13.64
N THR A 55 -31.26 13.26 -14.73
CA THR A 55 -30.34 13.51 -15.85
C THR A 55 -29.17 14.41 -15.44
N VAL A 56 -29.44 15.50 -14.72
CA VAL A 56 -28.39 16.39 -14.18
C VAL A 56 -27.50 15.64 -13.19
N PHE A 57 -28.10 14.86 -12.29
CA PHE A 57 -27.35 14.02 -11.36
C PHE A 57 -26.42 13.06 -12.09
N GLY A 58 -26.91 12.30 -13.08
CA GLY A 58 -26.10 11.35 -13.82
C GLY A 58 -24.91 11.99 -14.54
N PHE A 59 -25.13 13.14 -15.19
CA PHE A 59 -24.06 13.87 -15.87
C PHE A 59 -22.98 14.34 -14.88
N PHE A 60 -23.38 15.03 -13.81
CA PHE A 60 -22.44 15.52 -12.80
C PHE A 60 -21.80 14.38 -12.01
N LEU A 61 -22.49 13.25 -11.79
CA LEU A 61 -21.94 12.08 -11.12
C LEU A 61 -20.69 11.59 -11.85
N ILE A 62 -20.76 11.43 -13.18
CA ILE A 62 -19.63 10.95 -13.98
C ILE A 62 -18.46 11.95 -13.91
N VAL A 63 -18.74 13.24 -14.11
CA VAL A 63 -17.71 14.29 -14.15
C VAL A 63 -17.07 14.48 -12.76
N CYS A 64 -17.89 14.62 -11.71
CA CYS A 64 -17.41 14.85 -10.34
C CYS A 64 -16.77 13.61 -9.73
N ALA A 65 -17.32 12.41 -9.93
CA ALA A 65 -16.71 11.18 -9.42
C ALA A 65 -15.41 10.86 -10.18
N GLY A 66 -15.39 11.00 -11.50
CA GLY A 66 -14.19 10.80 -12.32
C GLY A 66 -13.08 11.80 -11.96
N GLY A 67 -13.42 13.09 -11.90
CA GLY A 67 -12.49 14.14 -11.46
C GLY A 67 -12.01 13.95 -10.01
N GLY A 68 -12.92 13.58 -9.11
CA GLY A 68 -12.61 13.28 -7.71
C GLY A 68 -11.66 12.09 -7.55
N VAL A 69 -11.88 11.01 -8.30
CA VAL A 69 -10.99 9.84 -8.38
C VAL A 69 -9.59 10.26 -8.79
N ILE A 70 -9.45 11.04 -9.86
CA ILE A 70 -8.15 11.48 -10.37
C ILE A 70 -7.44 12.35 -9.32
N LEU A 71 -8.13 13.35 -8.78
CA LEU A 71 -7.56 14.29 -7.82
C LEU A 71 -7.12 13.58 -6.53
N PHE A 72 -7.97 12.71 -5.97
CA PHE A 72 -7.62 11.95 -4.78
C PHE A 72 -6.56 10.88 -5.04
N SER A 73 -6.50 10.30 -6.24
CA SER A 73 -5.42 9.37 -6.60
C SER A 73 -4.07 10.08 -6.65
N ILE A 74 -4.01 11.31 -7.18
CA ILE A 74 -2.79 12.13 -7.13
C ILE A 74 -2.42 12.46 -5.69
N LEU A 75 -3.39 12.85 -4.86
CA LEU A 75 -3.16 13.09 -3.44
C LEU A 75 -2.63 11.83 -2.72
N ALA A 76 -3.17 10.66 -3.06
CA ALA A 76 -2.71 9.38 -2.54
C ALA A 76 -1.27 9.07 -2.95
N LEU A 77 -0.90 9.33 -4.21
CA LEU A 77 0.47 9.20 -4.72
C LEU A 77 1.46 10.05 -3.91
N ILE A 78 1.07 11.29 -3.57
CA ILE A 78 1.89 12.19 -2.77
C ILE A 78 2.03 11.67 -1.34
N LEU A 79 0.92 11.28 -0.70
CA LEU A 79 0.93 10.79 0.69
C LEU A 79 1.66 9.45 0.81
N ASP A 80 1.47 8.53 -0.13
CA ASP A 80 2.15 7.24 -0.18
C ASP A 80 3.66 7.42 -0.38
N ARG A 81 4.09 8.34 -1.26
CA ARG A 81 5.51 8.73 -1.42
C ARG A 81 6.14 9.18 -0.10
N ILE A 82 5.41 9.96 0.71
CA ILE A 82 5.89 10.43 2.02
C ILE A 82 5.88 9.31 3.05
N SER A 83 4.82 8.49 3.07
CA SER A 83 4.64 7.39 4.03
C SER A 83 5.64 6.25 3.82
N VAL A 84 5.92 5.87 2.58
CA VAL A 84 6.93 4.85 2.24
C VAL A 84 8.32 5.27 2.72
N LYS A 85 8.67 6.57 2.62
CA LYS A 85 9.91 7.11 3.19
C LYS A 85 9.95 7.00 4.71
N ARG A 86 8.82 7.15 5.40
CA ARG A 86 8.75 7.14 6.87
C ARG A 86 8.64 5.73 7.47
N SER A 87 8.11 4.76 6.73
CA SER A 87 7.86 3.40 7.20
C SER A 87 9.12 2.51 7.32
N GLN A 88 10.31 2.97 6.90
CA GLN A 88 11.57 2.23 7.12
C GLN A 88 12.10 2.31 8.56
N ARG A 89 11.41 3.02 9.47
CA ARG A 89 11.82 3.18 10.87
C ARG A 89 11.19 2.16 11.83
N ALA A 90 10.79 0.99 11.34
CA ALA A 90 10.48 -0.15 12.20
C ALA A 90 11.79 -0.91 12.46
N VAL A 91 12.38 -0.66 13.63
CA VAL A 91 13.50 -1.40 14.19
C VAL A 91 13.18 -2.89 14.12
N VAL A 92 13.87 -3.61 13.25
CA VAL A 92 13.89 -5.07 13.26
C VAL A 92 14.93 -5.45 14.30
N GLU A 93 14.46 -5.90 15.46
CA GLU A 93 15.32 -6.51 16.45
C GLU A 93 15.74 -7.88 15.88
N PRO A 94 17.03 -8.12 15.60
CA PRO A 94 17.48 -9.38 15.06
C PRO A 94 17.22 -10.48 16.09
N VAL A 95 16.37 -11.45 15.74
CA VAL A 95 16.23 -12.70 16.49
C VAL A 95 17.60 -13.38 16.44
N PRO A 96 18.29 -13.62 17.58
CA PRO A 96 19.54 -14.35 17.58
C PRO A 96 19.28 -15.78 17.10
N ASP A 97 20.00 -16.21 16.07
CA ASP A 97 20.05 -17.63 15.72
C ASP A 97 20.62 -18.39 16.92
N SER A 98 19.81 -19.30 17.46
CA SER A 98 20.23 -20.21 18.54
C SER A 98 21.43 -21.02 18.09
N VAL A 99 22.57 -20.78 18.73
CA VAL A 99 23.85 -21.49 18.57
C VAL A 99 23.59 -23.00 18.74
N PRO A 100 24.10 -23.88 17.85
CA PRO A 100 24.02 -25.32 18.06
C PRO A 100 24.81 -25.69 19.32
N ASP A 101 24.22 -26.53 20.16
CA ASP A 101 24.82 -27.08 21.37
C ASP A 101 25.98 -28.01 21.01
N GLU A 102 27.19 -27.45 20.82
CA GLU A 102 28.43 -28.22 20.85
C GLU A 102 28.88 -28.32 22.32
N GLY A 103 28.24 -29.25 23.03
CA GLY A 103 28.71 -29.70 24.34
C GLY A 103 30.12 -30.29 24.22
N PRO A 104 31.02 -30.04 25.20
CA PRO A 104 32.41 -30.45 25.11
C PRO A 104 32.52 -31.97 24.96
N GLU A 105 33.16 -32.38 23.88
CA GLU A 105 33.76 -33.70 23.71
C GLU A 105 34.68 -33.95 24.90
N ASN A 106 34.24 -34.84 25.80
CA ASN A 106 35.06 -35.30 26.91
C ASN A 106 36.13 -36.24 26.32
N ASP A 107 37.29 -35.66 26.05
CA ASP A 107 38.55 -36.38 25.87
C ASP A 107 38.89 -37.06 27.20
N ASP A 108 38.45 -38.31 27.36
CA ASP A 108 38.83 -39.20 28.45
C ASP A 108 40.32 -39.56 28.31
N VAL A 109 41.18 -38.70 28.86
CA VAL A 109 42.57 -39.00 29.18
C VAL A 109 42.62 -39.68 30.54
N ARG A 110 42.52 -41.02 30.59
CA ARG A 110 43.38 -41.86 31.46
C ARG A 110 43.28 -43.37 31.20
#